data_AF-A0A225V199-F1
#
_entry.id   AF-A0A225V199-F1
#
_cell.length_a   1.000
_cell.length_b   1.000
_cell.length_c   1.000
_cell.angle_alpha   90.00
_cell.angle_beta   90.00
_cell.angle_gamma   90.00
#
_symmetry.space_group_name_H-M   'P 1'
#
loop_
_entity.id
_entity.type
_entity.pdbx_description
1 polymer ?
#
loop_
_entity_poly.entity_id
_entity_poly.type
_entity_poly.pdbx_seq_one_letter_code
_entity_poly.pdbx_strand_id
1 'polypeptide(L)'
;MVQRLRKGQDDNRYLILDLDLLPQLEGVTCSPFGAVPKGEEDLSIDARVIHDLSYPKGTSVNEQVQDEPTIIVTYDGAAVLARRILDVEHELPGSARMATGDVTGVFRNSPSQRRSRDHHQANH
;
A
#
# COMPACT_ATOMS: atom_id res chain seq x y z
N MET A 1 5.76 4.97 24.95
CA MET A 1 4.70 4.43 24.07
C MET A 1 3.37 5.15 24.29
N VAL A 2 2.74 5.00 25.47
CA VAL A 2 1.38 5.50 25.79
C VAL A 2 1.21 7.03 25.64
N GLN A 3 2.17 7.84 26.08
CA GLN A 3 2.10 9.31 25.92
C GLN A 3 2.10 9.76 24.44
N ARG A 4 2.77 9.01 23.55
CA ARG A 4 2.78 9.31 22.11
C ARG A 4 1.48 8.88 21.44
N LEU A 5 0.86 7.81 21.94
CA LEU A 5 -0.46 7.37 21.49
C LEU A 5 -1.53 8.39 21.85
N ARG A 6 -1.52 8.90 23.09
CA ARG A 6 -2.47 9.94 23.53
C ARG A 6 -2.35 11.23 22.74
N LYS A 7 -1.13 11.73 22.52
CA LYS A 7 -0.89 12.87 21.63
C LYS A 7 -1.43 12.60 20.21
N GLY A 8 -1.23 11.40 19.69
CA GLY A 8 -1.76 11.02 18.38
C GLY A 8 -3.29 10.99 18.32
N GLN A 9 -3.95 10.64 19.42
CA GLN A 9 -5.41 10.72 19.54
C GLN A 9 -5.91 12.16 19.61
N ASP A 10 -5.26 13.01 20.43
CA ASP A 10 -5.58 14.44 20.53
C ASP A 10 -5.36 15.17 19.18
N ASP A 11 -4.38 14.70 18.40
CA ASP A 11 -4.09 15.19 17.04
C ASP A 11 -5.05 14.59 15.97
N ASN A 12 -6.08 13.83 16.34
CA ASN A 12 -6.99 13.10 15.45
C ASN A 12 -6.29 12.16 14.44
N ARG A 13 -5.12 11.63 14.80
CA ARG A 13 -4.36 10.69 13.96
C ARG A 13 -4.71 9.23 14.21
N TYR A 14 -5.13 8.90 15.44
CA TYR A 14 -5.50 7.53 15.83
C TYR A 14 -6.72 7.56 16.76
N LEU A 15 -7.59 6.56 16.64
CA LEU A 15 -8.63 6.29 17.62
C LEU A 15 -8.16 5.15 18.53
N ILE A 16 -8.17 5.39 19.85
CA ILE A 16 -7.83 4.37 20.85
C ILE A 16 -9.13 3.96 21.53
N LEU A 17 -9.47 2.69 21.40
CA LEU A 17 -10.69 2.09 21.96
C LEU A 17 -10.31 0.97 22.91
N ASP A 18 -11.18 0.71 23.88
CA ASP A 18 -11.10 -0.51 24.66
C ASP A 18 -11.38 -1.72 23.75
N LEU A 19 -10.65 -2.81 23.94
CA LEU A 19 -10.81 -4.03 23.14
C LEU A 19 -12.21 -4.64 23.34
N ASP A 20 -12.82 -4.45 24.50
CA ASP A 20 -14.17 -4.93 24.82
C ASP A 20 -15.27 -4.23 23.99
N LEU A 21 -14.93 -3.13 23.31
CA LEU A 21 -15.82 -2.45 22.37
C LEU A 21 -15.80 -3.11 20.99
N LEU A 22 -14.78 -3.90 20.65
CA LEU A 22 -14.64 -4.51 19.32
C LEU A 22 -15.88 -5.31 18.88
N PRO A 23 -16.54 -6.13 19.74
CA PRO A 23 -17.76 -6.85 19.35
C PRO A 23 -18.95 -5.94 19.02
N GLN A 24 -18.91 -4.67 19.43
CA GLN A 24 -19.97 -3.69 19.21
C GLN A 24 -19.73 -2.83 17.96
N LEU A 25 -18.54 -2.92 17.34
CA LEU A 25 -18.18 -2.16 16.16
C LEU A 25 -18.57 -2.92 14.90
N GLU A 26 -19.53 -2.37 14.16
CA GLU A 26 -19.88 -2.87 12.83
C GLU A 26 -18.96 -2.27 11.76
N GLY A 27 -18.66 -3.05 10.72
CA GLY A 27 -17.83 -2.59 9.59
C GLY A 27 -16.33 -2.42 9.89
N VAL A 28 -15.85 -2.95 11.01
CA VAL A 28 -14.42 -2.93 11.36
C VAL A 28 -13.77 -4.27 11.05
N THR A 29 -12.69 -4.25 10.27
CA THR A 29 -11.86 -5.41 9.97
C THR A 29 -10.53 -5.33 10.70
N CYS A 30 -10.22 -6.34 11.52
CA CYS A 30 -8.93 -6.46 12.19
C CYS A 30 -7.94 -7.25 11.33
N SER A 31 -6.84 -6.61 10.94
CA SER A 31 -5.73 -7.22 10.20
C SER A 31 -4.44 -7.16 11.03
N PRO A 32 -3.66 -8.26 11.11
CA PRO A 32 -2.44 -8.29 11.89
C PRO A 32 -1.28 -7.60 11.16
N PHE A 33 -0.24 -7.28 11.94
CA PHE A 33 1.05 -6.87 11.41
C PHE A 33 2.07 -8.01 11.61
N GLY A 34 2.69 -8.43 10.52
CA GLY A 34 3.87 -9.29 10.55
C GLY A 34 5.16 -8.46 10.53
N ALA A 35 6.28 -9.09 10.88
CA ALA A 35 7.61 -8.51 10.74
C ALA A 35 8.50 -9.49 9.98
N VAL A 36 9.24 -8.99 8.99
CA VAL A 36 10.25 -9.77 8.25
C VAL A 36 11.60 -9.07 8.35
N PRO A 37 12.73 -9.80 8.37
CA PRO A 37 14.03 -9.17 8.50
C PRO A 37 14.35 -8.32 7.27
N LYS A 38 15.10 -7.25 7.47
CA LYS A 38 15.52 -6.37 6.38
C LYS A 38 16.90 -6.81 5.88
N GLY A 39 16.92 -7.67 4.87
CA GLY A 39 18.15 -8.29 4.38
C GLY A 39 18.54 -9.49 5.25
N GLU A 40 19.82 -9.63 5.55
CA GLU A 40 20.37 -10.73 6.35
C GLU A 40 20.44 -10.40 7.86
N GLU A 41 20.02 -9.21 8.27
CA GLU A 41 20.01 -8.80 9.68
C GLU A 41 18.88 -9.50 10.45
N ASP A 42 19.09 -9.75 11.74
CA ASP A 42 18.08 -10.36 12.60
C ASP A 42 16.87 -9.43 12.81
N LEU A 43 15.68 -10.00 13.04
CA LEU A 43 14.44 -9.28 13.29
C LEU A 43 14.53 -8.29 14.48
N SER A 44 15.38 -8.59 15.46
CA SER A 44 15.61 -7.72 16.62
C SER A 44 16.43 -6.47 16.29
N ILE A 45 17.12 -6.44 15.14
CA ILE A 45 17.97 -5.34 14.69
C ILE A 45 17.23 -4.45 13.70
N ASP A 46 16.75 -5.01 12.57
CA ASP A 46 15.99 -4.26 11.58
C ASP A 46 14.94 -5.16 10.90
N ALA A 47 13.70 -4.68 10.84
CA ALA A 47 12.57 -5.41 10.32
C ALA A 47 11.65 -4.52 9.47
N ARG A 48 11.13 -5.10 8.39
CA ARG A 48 10.02 -4.54 7.62
C ARG A 48 8.72 -5.03 8.22
N VAL A 49 7.91 -4.10 8.70
CA VAL A 49 6.54 -4.39 9.12
C VAL A 49 5.66 -4.59 7.88
N ILE A 50 4.95 -5.71 7.83
CA ILE A 50 4.01 -6.05 6.77
C ILE A 50 2.60 -6.01 7.36
N HIS A 51 1.71 -5.24 6.75
CA HIS A 51 0.30 -5.22 7.09
C HIS A 51 -0.42 -6.32 6.30
N ASP A 52 -0.96 -7.33 6.97
CA ASP A 52 -1.67 -8.43 6.30
C ASP A 52 -3.11 -8.02 5.97
N LEU A 53 -3.29 -7.47 4.78
CA LEU A 53 -4.61 -7.07 4.26
C LEU A 53 -5.44 -8.24 3.72
N SER A 54 -4.94 -9.47 3.78
CA SER A 54 -5.64 -10.69 3.35
C SER A 54 -6.32 -11.44 4.50
N TYR A 55 -6.15 -10.96 5.74
CA TYR A 55 -6.81 -11.48 6.93
C TYR A 55 -7.89 -10.50 7.45
N PRO A 56 -9.00 -10.98 8.02
CA PRO A 56 -9.42 -12.38 8.10
C PRO A 56 -10.00 -12.85 6.77
N LYS A 57 -9.79 -14.12 6.43
CA LYS A 57 -10.34 -14.69 5.20
C LYS A 57 -11.88 -14.58 5.20
N GLY A 58 -12.44 -14.14 4.08
CA GLY A 58 -13.87 -13.89 3.87
C GLY A 58 -14.34 -12.48 4.24
N THR A 59 -13.57 -11.72 5.03
CA THR A 59 -13.92 -10.35 5.46
C THR A 59 -12.72 -9.40 5.40
N SER A 60 -11.65 -9.80 4.69
CA SER A 60 -10.42 -9.02 4.61
C SER A 60 -10.60 -7.80 3.72
N VAL A 61 -9.76 -6.79 3.95
CA VAL A 61 -9.78 -5.56 3.15
C VAL A 61 -9.62 -5.88 1.66
N ASN A 62 -8.72 -6.79 1.31
CA ASN A 62 -8.48 -7.18 -0.07
C ASN A 62 -9.69 -7.86 -0.75
N GLU A 63 -10.50 -8.60 0.00
CA GLU A 63 -11.71 -9.27 -0.53
C GLU A 63 -12.90 -8.32 -0.66
N GLN A 64 -12.90 -7.21 0.08
CA GLN A 64 -13.97 -6.21 0.06
C GLN A 64 -13.78 -5.11 -1.00
N VAL A 65 -12.63 -5.08 -1.68
CA VAL A 65 -12.39 -4.16 -2.79
C VAL A 65 -13.31 -4.55 -3.94
N GLN A 66 -14.26 -3.66 -4.29
CA GLN A 66 -15.07 -3.84 -5.50
C GLN A 66 -14.19 -3.65 -6.73
N ASP A 67 -14.40 -4.49 -7.74
CA ASP A 67 -13.78 -4.37 -9.07
C ASP A 67 -14.27 -3.07 -9.73
N GLU A 68 -13.70 -1.93 -9.33
CA GLU A 68 -13.66 -0.74 -10.16
C GLU A 68 -13.00 -1.15 -11.48
N PRO A 69 -13.43 -0.59 -12.64
CA PRO A 69 -12.87 -0.94 -13.93
C PRO A 69 -11.36 -0.71 -13.90
N THR A 70 -10.64 -1.81 -13.70
CA THR A 70 -9.20 -1.79 -13.63
C THR A 70 -8.73 -1.42 -15.03
N ILE A 71 -7.93 -0.35 -15.14
CA ILE A 71 -7.20 -0.09 -16.38
C ILE A 71 -6.32 -1.33 -16.57
N ILE A 72 -6.72 -2.21 -17.50
CA ILE A 72 -5.93 -3.38 -17.85
C ILE A 72 -4.70 -2.85 -18.59
N VAL A 73 -3.64 -2.61 -17.83
CA VAL A 73 -2.32 -2.36 -18.40
C VAL A 73 -1.74 -3.71 -18.74
N THR A 74 -1.75 -4.06 -20.03
CA THR A 74 -1.08 -5.27 -20.51
C THR A 74 0.43 -5.04 -20.44
N TYR A 75 1.13 -5.94 -19.75
CA TYR A 75 2.59 -5.97 -19.71
C TYR A 75 3.09 -7.09 -20.61
N ASP A 76 3.58 -6.73 -21.79
CA ASP A 76 4.05 -7.68 -22.80
C ASP A 76 5.46 -8.24 -22.53
N GLY A 77 5.98 -7.99 -21.31
CA GLY A 77 7.29 -8.46 -20.88
C GLY A 77 8.44 -7.50 -21.17
N ALA A 78 9.54 -7.69 -20.44
CA ALA A 78 10.72 -6.83 -20.52
C ALA A 78 11.37 -6.88 -21.91
N ALA A 79 11.29 -8.03 -22.61
CA ALA A 79 11.87 -8.19 -23.94
C ALA A 79 11.19 -7.29 -24.98
N VAL A 80 9.86 -7.11 -24.89
CA VAL A 80 9.11 -6.24 -25.80
C VAL A 80 9.47 -4.77 -25.55
N LEU A 81 9.60 -4.37 -24.27
CA LEU A 81 10.07 -3.03 -23.92
C LEU A 81 11.50 -2.78 -24.40
N ALA A 82 12.40 -3.74 -24.21
CA ALA A 82 13.79 -3.64 -24.66
C ALA A 82 13.88 -3.52 -26.18
N ARG A 83 13.10 -4.32 -26.92
CA ARG A 83 13.02 -4.21 -28.39
C ARG A 83 12.57 -2.82 -28.80
N ARG A 84 11.50 -2.29 -28.20
CA ARG A 84 10.98 -0.97 -28.52
C ARG A 84 11.96 0.16 -28.22
N ILE A 85 12.78 0.05 -27.17
CA ILE A 85 13.87 1.01 -26.90
C ILE A 85 14.91 0.98 -28.02
N LEU A 86 15.29 -0.22 -28.49
CA LEU A 86 16.25 -0.37 -29.58
C LEU A 86 15.70 0.15 -30.91
N ASP A 87 14.41 -0.08 -31.19
CA ASP A 87 13.74 0.40 -32.40
C ASP A 87 13.70 1.94 -32.41
N VAL A 88 13.36 2.57 -31.28
CA VAL A 88 13.37 4.04 -31.15
C VAL A 88 14.77 4.63 -31.32
N GLU A 89 15.81 3.99 -30.80
CA GLU A 89 17.18 4.46 -30.99
C GLU A 89 17.65 4.28 -32.44
N HIS A 90 17.16 3.24 -33.12
CA HIS A 90 17.45 3.03 -34.55
C HIS A 90 16.77 4.08 -35.43
N GLU A 91 15.51 4.40 -35.15
CA GLU A 91 14.73 5.38 -35.92
C GLU A 91 15.09 6.84 -35.59
N LEU A 92 15.44 7.11 -34.33
CA LEU A 92 15.75 8.45 -33.82
C LEU A 92 17.01 8.42 -32.94
N PRO A 93 18.21 8.33 -33.55
CA PRO A 93 19.47 8.20 -32.83
C PRO A 93 19.67 9.28 -31.75
N GLY A 94 20.05 8.86 -30.55
CA GLY A 94 20.28 9.72 -29.38
C GLY A 94 19.01 10.14 -28.62
N SER A 95 17.83 9.63 -29.03
CA SER A 95 16.55 9.96 -28.38
C SER A 95 16.18 8.96 -27.28
N ALA A 96 16.71 7.74 -27.30
CA ALA A 96 16.48 6.78 -26.23
C ALA A 96 17.24 7.22 -24.97
N ARG A 97 16.50 7.55 -23.90
CA ARG A 97 17.07 7.90 -22.59
C ARG A 97 16.48 6.98 -21.53
N MET A 98 17.35 6.46 -20.67
CA MET A 98 16.95 5.69 -19.50
C MET A 98 17.13 6.54 -18.26
N ALA A 99 16.04 6.80 -17.54
CA ALA A 99 16.11 7.34 -16.20
C ALA A 99 16.11 6.17 -15.22
N THR A 100 17.22 6.00 -14.49
CA THR A 100 17.30 5.06 -13.37
C THR A 100 17.08 5.83 -12.07
N GLY A 101 16.04 5.46 -11.34
CA GLY A 101 15.70 6.03 -10.05
C GLY A 101 14.81 5.08 -9.27
N ASP A 102 15.00 5.00 -7.96
CA ASP A 102 14.09 4.25 -7.10
C ASP A 102 12.76 4.99 -7.00
N VAL A 103 11.66 4.27 -7.14
CA VAL A 103 10.28 4.78 -7.02
C VAL A 103 9.82 4.73 -5.56
N THR A 104 10.72 5.06 -4.63
CA THR A 104 10.45 4.98 -3.20
C THR A 104 9.25 5.86 -2.85
N GLY A 105 8.19 5.26 -2.31
CA GLY A 105 7.03 6.00 -1.81
C GLY A 105 5.98 6.39 -2.85
N VAL A 106 6.09 5.96 -4.11
CA VAL A 106 5.03 6.20 -5.11
C VAL A 106 3.67 5.72 -4.61
N PHE A 107 3.60 4.52 -4.02
CA PHE A 107 2.38 3.98 -3.43
C PHE A 107 1.87 4.73 -2.19
N ARG A 108 2.72 5.47 -1.47
CA ARG A 108 2.30 6.32 -0.34
C ARG A 108 1.65 7.61 -0.81
N ASN A 109 1.99 8.09 -2.01
CA ASN A 109 1.55 9.38 -2.54
C ASN A 109 0.44 9.24 -3.61
N SER A 110 0.12 8.04 -4.05
CA SER A 110 -0.95 7.78 -5.02
C SER A 110 -2.36 8.07 -4.45
N PRO A 111 -3.30 8.63 -5.25
CA PRO A 111 -4.64 9.03 -4.79
C PRO A 111 -5.52 7.90 -4.24
N SER A 112 -5.22 6.63 -4.55
CA SER A 112 -5.97 5.47 -4.08
C SER A 112 -6.01 5.36 -2.54
N GLN A 113 -4.96 5.80 -1.83
CA GLN A 113 -4.99 5.87 -0.36
C GLN A 113 -5.86 7.01 0.20
N ARG A 114 -6.11 8.08 -0.59
CA ARG A 114 -6.95 9.21 -0.15
C ARG A 114 -8.44 8.89 -0.26
N ARG A 115 -8.88 8.27 -1.35
CA ARG A 115 -10.32 7.99 -1.58
C ARG A 115 -10.94 6.98 -0.60
N SER A 116 -10.19 5.98 -0.15
CA SER A 116 -10.66 5.05 0.90
C SER A 116 -10.87 5.76 2.26
N ARG A 117 -10.11 6.82 2.56
CA ARG A 117 -10.33 7.63 3.77
C ARG A 117 -11.55 8.53 3.68
N ASP A 118 -11.85 9.05 2.48
CA ASP A 118 -12.96 10.00 2.29
C ASP A 118 -14.32 9.31 2.17
N HIS A 119 -14.41 8.08 1.65
CA HIS A 119 -15.69 7.33 1.59
C HIS A 119 -16.24 6.93 2.98
N HIS A 120 -15.38 6.80 3.99
CA HIS A 120 -15.83 6.59 5.37
C HIS A 120 -16.36 7.86 6.07
N GLN A 121 -16.13 9.06 5.52
CA GLN A 121 -16.66 10.32 6.06
C GLN A 121 -17.99 10.76 5.42
N ALA A 122 -18.43 10.12 4.35
CA ALA A 122 -19.65 10.51 3.63
C ALA A 122 -20.93 9.79 4.12
N ASN A 123 -20.84 8.91 5.12
CA ASN A 123 -21.97 8.10 5.60
C ASN A 123 -22.22 8.18 7.12
N HIS A 124 -21.87 9.32 7.74
CA HIS A 124 -22.27 9.68 9.11
C HIS A 124 -22.87 11.08 9.15
#